data_AF-A0A3D5VBE3-F1
#
_entry.id   AF-A0A3D5VBE3-F1
#
_cell.length_a   1.000
_cell.length_b   1.000
_cell.length_c   1.000
_cell.angle_alpha   90.00
_cell.angle_beta   90.00
_cell.angle_gamma   90.00
#
_symmetry.space_group_name_H-M   'P 1'
#
loop_
_entity.id
_entity.type
_entity.pdbx_description
1 polymer ?
#
loop_
_entity_poly.entity_id
_entity_poly.type
_entity_poly.pdbx_seq_one_letter_code
_entity_poly.pdbx_strand_id
1 'polypeptide(L)'
;ILIAKRNDRWIASEILLYDFKNEKILWRRRSSLYIYDNFSKIVDLENDGEKEILVNYYSPCSEMPVEWFQNPKEFGYTTQTQFMILANDGEIKTVQDNLQNYHYKKKGYYKYNSYFMPEWNKIFLAMRTLSDFSNKKMEVIDLATGEKFTTDINYTNVIDIRKHENMLELYNLDGGILKRIRVNKNLEIVEESKTNIRKKVSRIIPGEILIKGQRYIVLDNMMILDDNLNLVSTAVKSISSPQTYDNKLIFIDNENDKLSIASFNTKTELNPWAIVLLLLEIILFLISLLVVYLIKLPYNSANHSYFVIYGFLGKLYYWQIKGDARHYYKLPKIFAFNVKVGYDILHELSKEHRLIYSQNYILFNYKVYELSTLKSLQIIQVLTHDLKNDILLHKIQIQNFIKEKEDKKAEEIMQTAEDISKAAIMLSNFMHINKMYKEEIKISHFIQNLEALYLNDDKYELLSFENRCHSKHFYVDKKLLEIAIKNLINNALRAVDNVDGFVRVIFKENI
;
A
#
# COMPACT_ATOMS: atom_id res chain seq x y z
N ILE A 1 56.24 9.03 8.40
CA ILE A 1 54.85 9.15 8.93
C ILE A 1 54.88 10.08 10.13
N LEU A 2 53.93 11.01 10.22
CA LEU A 2 53.75 11.82 11.44
C LEU A 2 52.81 11.09 12.39
N ILE A 3 53.19 10.97 13.65
CA ILE A 3 52.37 10.39 14.71
C ILE A 3 52.22 11.47 15.79
N ALA A 4 51.00 11.96 16.02
CA ALA A 4 50.74 12.76 17.20
C ALA A 4 50.36 11.85 18.37
N LYS A 5 51.22 11.81 19.38
CA LYS A 5 50.95 11.16 20.64
C LYS A 5 50.26 12.17 21.55
N ARG A 6 48.95 11.98 21.71
CA ARG A 6 48.14 12.73 22.66
C ARG A 6 48.33 12.12 24.04
N ASN A 7 48.84 12.93 24.97
CA ASN A 7 48.90 12.55 26.38
C ASN A 7 47.72 13.20 27.13
N ASP A 8 47.58 12.90 28.42
CA ASP A 8 46.52 13.45 29.28
C ASP A 8 46.58 15.00 29.36
N ARG A 9 45.54 15.69 29.87
CA ARG A 9 45.45 17.16 29.90
C ARG A 9 46.59 17.88 30.61
N TRP A 10 47.37 17.15 31.39
CA TRP A 10 48.47 17.66 32.19
C TRP A 10 49.85 17.32 31.61
N ILE A 11 49.90 16.56 30.51
CA ILE A 11 51.14 16.10 29.89
C ILE A 11 51.23 16.70 28.49
N ALA A 12 52.37 17.33 28.19
CA ALA A 12 52.66 17.87 26.88
C ALA A 12 52.39 16.83 25.78
N SER A 13 51.71 17.25 24.72
CA SER A 13 51.50 16.41 23.54
C SER A 13 52.83 16.27 22.78
N GLU A 14 53.04 15.15 22.10
CA GLU A 14 54.27 14.86 21.36
C GLU A 14 53.97 14.61 19.87
N ILE A 15 54.76 15.22 18.98
CA ILE A 15 54.82 14.83 17.56
C ILE A 15 56.05 13.98 17.35
N LEU A 16 55.86 12.86 16.66
CA LEU A 16 56.92 11.95 16.28
C LEU A 16 56.96 11.87 14.76
N LEU A 17 58.14 12.06 14.18
CA LEU A 17 58.38 11.65 12.80
C LEU A 17 58.94 10.23 12.81
N TYR A 18 58.16 9.28 12.31
CA TYR A 18 58.49 7.86 12.26
C TYR A 18 58.82 7.44 10.84
N ASP A 19 59.99 6.84 10.65
CA ASP A 19 60.38 6.16 9.43
C ASP A 19 59.82 4.74 9.45
N PHE A 20 58.73 4.54 8.71
CA PHE A 20 58.04 3.27 8.65
C PHE A 20 58.86 2.16 8.01
N LYS A 21 59.73 2.49 7.04
CA LYS A 21 60.50 1.47 6.31
C LYS A 21 61.65 0.92 7.15
N ASN A 22 62.27 1.79 7.93
CA ASN A 22 63.40 1.45 8.80
C ASN A 22 62.99 1.28 10.27
N GLU A 23 61.69 1.28 10.54
CA GLU A 23 61.06 1.09 11.85
C GLU A 23 61.59 1.97 12.99
N LYS A 24 62.08 3.18 12.70
CA LYS A 24 62.73 4.07 13.69
C LYS A 24 62.06 5.43 13.80
N ILE A 25 62.13 6.02 14.99
CA ILE A 25 61.77 7.42 15.20
C ILE A 25 62.93 8.29 14.75
N LEU A 26 62.69 9.20 13.81
CA LEU A 26 63.68 10.16 13.31
C LEU A 26 63.89 11.29 14.33
N TRP A 27 62.80 11.86 14.85
CA TRP A 27 62.85 12.87 15.91
C TRP A 27 61.52 12.95 16.67
N ARG A 28 61.55 13.69 17.79
CA ARG A 28 60.40 13.92 18.68
C ARG A 28 60.33 15.39 19.07
N ARG A 29 59.14 15.99 19.01
CA ARG A 29 58.90 17.38 19.46
C ARG A 29 57.78 17.41 20.48
N ARG A 30 58.04 18.01 21.64
CA ARG A 30 57.05 18.23 22.70
C ARG A 30 56.37 19.59 22.52
N SER A 31 55.09 19.64 22.84
CA SER A 31 54.31 20.88 22.88
C SER A 31 53.37 20.88 24.08
N SER A 32 53.29 22.01 24.77
CA SER A 32 52.31 22.24 25.83
C SER A 32 50.88 22.40 25.29
N LEU A 33 50.72 22.54 23.97
CA LEU A 33 49.44 22.65 23.29
C LEU A 33 49.00 21.29 22.74
N TYR A 34 47.68 21.06 22.65
CA TYR A 34 47.16 19.85 22.03
C TYR A 34 47.42 19.85 20.53
N ILE A 35 47.96 18.75 20.01
CA ILE A 35 48.15 18.56 18.56
C ILE A 35 46.81 18.16 17.94
N TYR A 36 46.41 18.86 16.89
CA TYR A 36 45.20 18.55 16.15
C TYR A 36 45.52 17.70 14.91
N ASP A 37 45.31 16.38 15.02
CA ASP A 37 45.74 15.41 14.00
C ASP A 37 45.20 15.69 12.59
N ASN A 38 43.96 16.16 12.47
CA ASN A 38 43.30 16.28 11.14
C ASN A 38 43.96 17.30 10.20
N PHE A 39 44.87 18.15 10.71
CA PHE A 39 45.58 19.14 9.90
C PHE A 39 47.04 18.77 9.63
N SER A 40 47.66 17.93 10.46
CA SER A 40 49.11 17.73 10.40
C SER A 40 49.50 16.97 9.12
N LYS A 41 50.33 17.58 8.26
CA LYS A 41 50.64 17.05 6.92
C LYS A 41 52.10 17.25 6.56
N ILE A 42 52.67 16.29 5.82
CA ILE A 42 53.99 16.41 5.18
C ILE A 42 53.77 16.86 3.75
N VAL A 43 54.22 18.04 3.37
CA VAL A 43 53.93 18.70 2.09
C VAL A 43 55.16 19.47 1.62
N ASP A 44 55.35 19.58 0.31
CA ASP A 44 56.38 20.45 -0.28
C ASP A 44 55.69 21.79 -0.57
N LEU A 45 55.94 22.78 0.28
CA LEU A 45 55.29 24.09 0.24
C LEU A 45 55.92 25.02 -0.80
N GLU A 46 57.23 24.89 -1.01
CA GLU A 46 58.02 25.75 -1.88
C GLU A 46 58.17 25.16 -3.30
N ASN A 47 57.69 23.93 -3.51
CA ASN A 47 57.89 23.11 -4.71
C ASN A 47 59.37 22.93 -5.07
N ASP A 48 60.24 22.84 -4.06
CA ASP A 48 61.69 22.66 -4.22
C ASP A 48 62.12 21.19 -4.06
N GLY A 49 61.17 20.29 -3.79
CA GLY A 49 61.40 18.86 -3.54
C GLY A 49 61.70 18.54 -2.08
N GLU A 50 61.97 19.54 -1.24
CA GLU A 50 62.04 19.36 0.20
C GLU A 50 60.64 19.40 0.80
N LYS A 51 60.39 18.53 1.77
CA LYS A 51 59.06 18.44 2.40
C LYS A 51 59.09 19.08 3.77
N GLU A 52 58.23 20.07 3.96
CA GLU A 52 57.88 20.63 5.25
C GLU A 52 56.76 19.83 5.93
N ILE A 53 56.62 20.12 7.21
CA ILE A 53 55.62 19.54 8.08
C ILE A 53 54.74 20.68 8.60
N LEU A 54 53.51 20.72 8.11
CA LEU A 54 52.47 21.59 8.64
C LEU A 54 51.90 20.99 9.92
N VAL A 55 51.85 21.77 10.98
CA VAL A 55 51.26 21.37 12.26
C VAL A 55 50.28 22.42 12.76
N ASN A 56 49.16 21.96 13.29
CA ASN A 56 48.22 22.81 14.03
C ASN A 56 48.15 22.36 15.50
N TYR A 57 48.38 23.31 16.38
CA TYR A 57 48.25 23.19 17.82
C TYR A 57 47.05 23.99 18.32
N TYR A 58 46.35 23.45 19.29
CA TYR A 58 45.21 24.08 19.93
C TYR A 58 45.35 24.00 21.45
N SER A 59 45.18 25.11 22.15
CA SER A 59 44.90 25.09 23.59
C SER A 59 43.51 25.65 23.86
N PRO A 60 42.59 24.82 24.40
CA PRO A 60 41.27 25.29 24.79
C PRO A 60 41.27 26.21 26.01
N CYS A 61 42.37 26.36 26.74
CA CYS A 61 42.37 27.06 28.03
C CYS A 61 43.76 27.61 28.41
N SER A 62 43.86 28.91 28.66
CA SER A 62 44.67 29.43 29.76
C SER A 62 43.78 29.38 31.01
N GLU A 63 44.23 28.74 32.09
CA GLU A 63 43.44 28.45 33.31
C GLU A 63 42.55 29.61 33.77
N MET A 64 41.39 29.28 34.36
CA MET A 64 40.54 30.25 35.04
C MET A 64 41.32 30.86 36.20
N PRO A 65 41.62 32.17 36.22
CA PRO A 65 42.14 32.79 37.43
C PRO A 65 41.07 32.71 38.52
N VAL A 66 41.49 32.55 39.77
CA VAL A 66 40.59 32.39 40.94
C VAL A 66 39.59 33.56 41.03
N GLU A 67 40.00 34.74 40.54
CA GLU A 67 39.22 35.99 40.51
C GLU A 67 38.19 36.05 39.37
N TRP A 68 38.10 35.02 38.51
CA TRP A 68 37.19 35.00 37.36
C TRP A 68 35.73 35.24 37.73
N PHE A 69 35.28 34.63 38.83
CA PHE A 69 33.90 34.79 39.32
C PHE A 69 33.60 36.22 39.80
N GLN A 70 34.64 36.98 40.15
CA GLN A 70 34.53 38.34 40.67
C GLN A 70 34.65 39.37 39.55
N ASN A 71 35.54 39.14 38.57
CA ASN A 71 35.79 40.04 37.45
C ASN A 71 35.76 39.32 36.08
N PRO A 72 34.59 38.77 35.66
CA PRO A 72 34.48 37.97 34.43
C PRO A 72 34.74 38.76 33.15
N LYS A 73 34.73 40.10 33.21
CA LYS A 73 35.03 40.99 32.07
C LYS A 73 36.53 41.28 31.92
N GLU A 74 37.32 41.24 33.00
CA GLU A 74 38.77 41.46 32.96
C GLU A 74 39.52 40.16 32.63
N PHE A 75 39.12 39.06 33.25
CA PHE A 75 39.70 37.75 33.03
C PHE A 75 38.97 36.99 31.92
N GLY A 76 39.31 37.31 30.67
CA GLY A 76 38.80 36.57 29.52
C GLY A 76 39.56 35.27 29.30
N TYR A 77 38.84 34.16 29.08
CA TYR A 77 39.44 32.96 28.48
C TYR A 77 40.10 33.34 27.17
N THR A 78 41.36 33.00 26.98
CA THR A 78 41.99 33.10 25.66
C THR A 78 42.22 31.71 25.11
N THR A 79 41.51 31.39 24.04
CA THR A 79 41.83 30.22 23.24
C THR A 79 42.98 30.57 22.31
N GLN A 80 44.00 29.70 22.29
CA GLN A 80 45.16 29.86 21.43
C GLN A 80 45.17 28.73 20.40
N THR A 81 45.23 29.09 19.13
CA THR A 81 45.55 28.17 18.04
C THR A 81 46.89 28.60 17.45
N GLN A 82 47.79 27.66 17.22
CA GLN A 82 49.11 27.93 16.66
C GLN A 82 49.36 27.03 15.45
N PHE A 83 49.63 27.63 14.31
CA PHE A 83 50.13 26.93 13.13
C PHE A 83 51.65 27.04 13.12
N MET A 84 52.34 25.94 12.83
CA MET A 84 53.79 25.93 12.66
C MET A 84 54.15 25.18 11.38
N ILE A 85 55.16 25.69 10.69
CA ILE A 85 55.84 25.01 9.60
C ILE A 85 57.15 24.47 10.16
N LEU A 86 57.34 23.16 10.09
CA LEU A 86 58.56 22.51 10.53
C LEU A 86 59.35 22.01 9.32
N ALA A 87 60.67 22.10 9.38
CA ALA A 87 61.57 21.41 8.47
C ALA A 87 61.53 19.89 8.71
N ASN A 88 62.21 19.15 7.82
CA ASN A 88 62.28 17.69 7.88
C ASN A 88 62.95 17.15 9.17
N ASP A 89 63.74 17.97 9.86
CA ASP A 89 64.42 17.70 11.13
C ASP A 89 63.56 18.05 12.37
N GLY A 90 62.39 18.65 12.15
CA GLY A 90 61.45 19.04 13.19
C GLY A 90 61.68 20.43 13.78
N GLU A 91 62.66 21.19 13.29
CA GLU A 91 62.84 22.60 13.66
C GLU A 91 61.88 23.52 12.92
N ILE A 92 61.60 24.70 13.48
CA ILE A 92 60.71 25.68 12.85
C ILE A 92 61.39 26.21 11.58
N LYS A 93 60.76 26.03 10.42
CA LYS A 93 61.25 26.54 9.12
C LYS A 93 60.59 27.87 8.82
N THR A 94 61.37 28.82 8.31
CA THR A 94 60.82 30.02 7.64
C THR A 94 60.59 29.68 6.20
N VAL A 95 59.36 29.85 5.73
CA VAL A 95 59.00 29.81 4.32
C VAL A 95 58.84 31.26 3.85
N GLN A 96 59.35 31.59 2.66
CA GLN A 96 59.17 32.90 2.02
C GLN A 96 59.35 34.11 2.98
N ASP A 97 60.57 34.26 3.51
CA ASP A 97 61.09 35.36 4.34
C ASP A 97 60.37 35.73 5.65
N ASN A 98 59.13 35.29 5.92
CA ASN A 98 58.39 35.63 7.15
C ASN A 98 57.45 34.53 7.69
N LEU A 99 57.27 33.42 6.98
CA LEU A 99 56.26 32.41 7.31
C LEU A 99 56.85 31.29 8.18
N GLN A 100 56.85 31.45 9.50
CA GLN A 100 57.35 30.43 10.43
C GLN A 100 56.24 29.80 11.27
N ASN A 101 55.46 30.68 11.89
CA ASN A 101 54.43 30.34 12.83
C ASN A 101 53.30 31.37 12.77
N TYR A 102 52.08 30.93 13.00
CA TYR A 102 50.95 31.83 13.21
C TYR A 102 50.30 31.54 14.54
N HIS A 103 50.33 32.55 15.41
CA HIS A 103 49.65 32.51 16.70
C HIS A 103 48.32 33.26 16.60
N TYR A 104 47.23 32.50 16.66
CA TYR A 104 45.89 33.03 16.77
C TYR A 104 45.48 33.02 18.24
N LYS A 105 45.40 34.21 18.85
CA LYS A 105 44.90 34.40 20.21
C LYS A 105 43.63 35.24 20.15
N LYS A 106 42.50 34.69 20.60
CA LYS A 106 41.22 35.39 20.66
C LYS A 106 40.58 35.22 22.04
N LYS A 107 40.00 36.30 22.58
CA LYS A 107 39.25 36.27 23.84
C LYS A 107 37.90 35.58 23.63
N GLY A 108 37.63 34.52 24.40
CA GLY A 108 36.40 33.74 24.54
C GLY A 108 36.58 32.25 24.16
N TYR A 109 35.47 31.51 24.08
CA TYR A 109 35.48 30.06 23.81
C TYR A 109 35.35 29.75 22.32
N TYR A 110 36.51 29.67 21.65
CA TYR A 110 36.58 29.35 20.23
C TYR A 110 37.53 28.17 19.96
N LYS A 111 37.31 27.54 18.81
CA LYS A 111 38.21 26.59 18.20
C LYS A 111 38.31 26.92 16.73
N TYR A 112 39.52 27.03 16.20
CA TYR A 112 39.70 27.16 14.77
C TYR A 112 39.67 25.77 14.12
N ASN A 113 38.72 25.58 13.22
CA ASN A 113 38.77 24.50 12.25
C ASN A 113 39.63 24.98 11.08
N SER A 114 40.61 24.16 10.71
CA SER A 114 41.60 24.51 9.71
C SER A 114 41.68 23.45 8.63
N TYR A 115 41.83 23.88 7.37
CA TYR A 115 42.05 22.98 6.26
C TYR A 115 43.14 23.51 5.33
N PHE A 116 44.14 22.67 5.03
CA PHE A 116 45.16 22.98 4.02
C PHE A 116 44.73 22.41 2.66
N MET A 117 44.61 23.29 1.66
CA MET A 117 44.27 22.99 0.27
C MET A 117 45.53 23.09 -0.61
N PRO A 118 46.21 21.97 -0.91
CA PRO A 118 47.50 21.99 -1.60
C PRO A 118 47.43 22.64 -2.99
N GLU A 119 46.36 22.38 -3.74
CA GLU A 119 46.21 22.85 -5.14
C GLU A 119 46.09 24.37 -5.24
N TRP A 120 45.74 25.02 -4.14
CA TRP A 120 45.60 26.47 -4.06
C TRP A 120 46.69 27.11 -3.19
N ASN A 121 47.59 26.29 -2.64
CA ASN A 121 48.60 26.67 -1.67
C ASN A 121 48.07 27.57 -0.53
N LYS A 122 46.92 27.21 0.04
CA LYS A 122 46.20 28.04 1.02
C LYS A 122 45.78 27.26 2.26
N ILE A 123 45.89 27.89 3.42
CA ILE A 123 45.32 27.41 4.68
C ILE A 123 44.04 28.21 4.96
N PHE A 124 42.94 27.48 5.11
CA PHE A 124 41.63 28.03 5.42
C PHE A 124 41.33 27.89 6.91
N LEU A 125 40.83 28.97 7.51
CA LEU A 125 40.59 29.07 8.94
C LEU A 125 39.18 29.61 9.19
N ALA A 126 38.37 28.82 9.90
CA ALA A 126 37.08 29.27 10.37
C ALA A 126 36.81 28.87 11.81
N MET A 127 36.11 29.74 12.53
CA MET A 127 35.86 29.59 13.95
C MET A 127 34.62 28.73 14.22
N ARG A 128 34.81 27.77 15.12
CA ARG A 128 33.76 27.15 15.90
C ARG A 128 33.68 27.81 17.27
N THR A 129 32.48 28.07 17.76
CA THR A 129 32.24 28.67 19.07
C THR A 129 30.99 28.08 19.71
N LEU A 130 31.00 28.07 21.05
CA LEU A 130 29.88 27.60 21.86
C LEU A 130 29.00 28.76 22.36
N SER A 131 29.44 30.01 22.22
CA SER A 131 28.81 31.17 22.87
C SER A 131 28.57 32.36 21.95
N ASP A 132 29.37 32.56 20.90
CA ASP A 132 29.27 33.73 20.02
C ASP A 132 28.76 33.33 18.64
N PHE A 133 27.46 33.41 18.37
CA PHE A 133 26.89 33.07 17.06
C PHE A 133 26.79 34.27 16.10
N SER A 134 27.54 35.35 16.35
CA SER A 134 27.61 36.49 15.42
C SER A 134 28.14 36.07 14.04
N ASN A 135 27.78 36.83 13.01
CA ASN A 135 28.35 36.63 11.68
C ASN A 135 29.86 36.93 11.66
N LYS A 136 30.64 36.04 11.07
CA LYS A 136 32.09 36.06 10.97
C LYS A 136 32.49 35.78 9.52
N LYS A 137 33.71 36.15 9.17
CA LYS A 137 34.29 35.90 7.86
C LYS A 137 35.43 34.88 7.96
N MET A 138 35.65 34.11 6.89
CA MET A 138 36.73 33.12 6.85
C MET A 138 38.07 33.81 6.64
N GLU A 139 39.06 33.39 7.42
CA GLU A 139 40.44 33.85 7.29
C GLU A 139 41.21 32.86 6.41
N VAL A 140 42.08 33.40 5.56
CA VAL A 140 42.93 32.62 4.65
C VAL A 140 44.37 33.06 4.83
N ILE A 141 45.27 32.08 4.84
CA ILE A 141 46.71 32.29 4.73
C ILE A 141 47.10 31.79 3.35
N ASP A 142 47.61 32.69 2.52
CA ASP A 142 48.22 32.34 1.24
C ASP A 142 49.68 31.96 1.48
N LEU A 143 50.02 30.71 1.25
CA LEU A 143 51.38 30.22 1.49
C LEU A 143 52.34 30.63 0.37
N ALA A 144 51.84 31.09 -0.78
CA ALA A 144 52.67 31.56 -1.88
C ALA A 144 53.10 33.02 -1.73
N THR A 145 52.41 33.81 -0.90
CA THR A 145 52.78 35.19 -0.58
C THR A 145 53.07 35.44 0.91
N GLY A 146 52.71 34.49 1.79
CA GLY A 146 52.72 34.65 3.24
C GLY A 146 51.66 35.62 3.76
N GLU A 147 50.78 36.14 2.91
CA GLU A 147 49.76 37.11 3.31
C GLU A 147 48.58 36.42 4.01
N LYS A 148 48.08 37.10 5.04
CA LYS A 148 46.83 36.75 5.72
C LYS A 148 45.75 37.75 5.33
N PHE A 149 44.63 37.25 4.85
CA PHE A 149 43.47 38.09 4.53
C PHE A 149 42.15 37.45 4.97
N THR A 150 41.09 38.26 4.94
CA THR A 150 39.73 37.83 5.27
C THR A 150 38.90 37.79 4.00
N THR A 151 38.15 36.71 3.81
CA THR A 151 37.28 36.53 2.64
C THR A 151 35.91 37.19 2.85
N ASP A 152 35.10 37.29 1.78
CA ASP A 152 33.69 37.68 1.89
C ASP A 152 32.74 36.53 2.25
N ILE A 153 33.28 35.34 2.50
CA ILE A 153 32.50 34.15 2.86
C ILE A 153 32.09 34.27 4.33
N ASN A 154 30.79 34.51 4.52
CA ASN A 154 30.15 34.69 5.82
C ASN A 154 29.74 33.36 6.45
N TYR A 155 29.94 33.22 7.76
CA TYR A 155 29.47 32.08 8.56
C TYR A 155 29.20 32.51 10.00
N THR A 156 28.46 31.72 10.77
CA THR A 156 28.19 31.99 12.18
C THR A 156 28.96 31.03 13.08
N ASN A 157 28.95 29.74 12.75
CA ASN A 157 29.63 28.70 13.51
C ASN A 157 30.04 27.51 12.61
N VAL A 158 31.33 27.42 12.25
CA VAL A 158 31.79 26.33 11.37
C VAL A 158 32.01 25.05 12.17
N ILE A 159 31.29 23.98 11.82
CA ILE A 159 31.46 22.67 12.43
C ILE A 159 32.54 21.84 11.74
N ASP A 160 32.80 22.08 10.46
CA ASP A 160 33.88 21.42 9.70
C ASP A 160 34.27 22.16 8.41
N ILE A 161 35.52 21.94 7.94
CA ILE A 161 36.06 22.43 6.66
C ILE A 161 36.82 21.29 5.99
N ARG A 162 36.52 21.03 4.71
CA ARG A 162 37.14 19.95 3.95
C ARG A 162 37.22 20.26 2.45
N LYS A 163 37.93 19.43 1.69
CA LYS A 163 37.96 19.46 0.23
C LYS A 163 36.82 18.61 -0.34
N HIS A 164 36.18 19.11 -1.40
CA HIS A 164 35.28 18.35 -2.25
C HIS A 164 35.68 18.60 -3.70
N GLU A 165 36.18 17.58 -4.40
CA GLU A 165 36.77 17.73 -5.73
C GLU A 165 37.82 18.85 -5.74
N ASN A 166 37.72 19.83 -6.64
CA ASN A 166 38.60 21.01 -6.67
C ASN A 166 38.02 22.22 -5.94
N MET A 167 37.11 22.01 -4.99
CA MET A 167 36.45 23.07 -4.21
C MET A 167 36.70 22.90 -2.71
N LEU A 168 36.59 24.01 -1.99
CA LEU A 168 36.55 24.03 -0.53
C LEU A 168 35.10 23.94 -0.07
N GLU A 169 34.82 23.05 0.87
CA GLU A 169 33.49 22.83 1.42
C GLU A 169 33.48 23.20 2.90
N LEU A 170 32.60 24.13 3.27
CA LEU A 170 32.37 24.58 4.63
C LEU A 170 31.01 24.12 5.14
N TYR A 171 30.96 23.63 6.38
CA TYR A 171 29.73 23.32 7.08
C TYR A 171 29.49 24.32 8.20
N ASN A 172 28.51 25.19 8.02
CA ASN A 172 28.14 26.25 8.95
C ASN A 172 26.82 25.93 9.65
N LEU A 173 26.78 26.02 10.98
CA LEU A 173 25.58 25.80 11.78
C LEU A 173 25.04 27.14 12.33
N ASP A 174 23.86 27.52 11.86
CA ASP A 174 23.25 28.82 12.14
C ASP A 174 21.84 28.66 12.69
N GLY A 175 21.67 28.79 14.02
CA GLY A 175 20.33 28.71 14.63
C GLY A 175 19.59 27.40 14.39
N GLY A 176 20.30 26.28 14.26
CA GLY A 176 19.70 24.97 13.90
C GLY A 176 19.60 24.71 12.40
N ILE A 177 20.03 25.65 11.56
CA ILE A 177 20.16 25.46 10.11
C ILE A 177 21.59 25.02 9.82
N LEU A 178 21.79 23.83 9.26
CA LEU A 178 23.07 23.44 8.69
C LEU A 178 23.13 23.94 7.25
N LYS A 179 24.13 24.78 6.96
CA LYS A 179 24.46 25.27 5.64
C LYS A 179 25.75 24.60 5.18
N ARG A 180 25.75 24.10 3.94
CA ARG A 180 26.94 23.67 3.22
C ARG A 180 27.24 24.73 2.18
N ILE A 181 28.46 25.25 2.21
CA ILE A 181 28.93 26.30 1.31
C ILE A 181 30.13 25.75 0.55
N ARG A 182 30.05 25.70 -0.79
CA ARG A 182 31.15 25.30 -1.66
C ARG A 182 31.75 26.51 -2.34
N VAL A 183 33.06 26.57 -2.31
CA VAL A 183 33.86 27.72 -2.72
C VAL A 183 34.87 27.27 -3.77
N ASN A 184 35.05 28.07 -4.83
CA ASN A 184 36.08 27.81 -5.86
C ASN A 184 37.44 28.42 -5.50
N LYS A 185 38.43 28.25 -6.38
CA LYS A 185 39.80 28.79 -6.20
C LYS A 185 39.84 30.31 -6.09
N ASN A 186 38.88 31.00 -6.69
CA ASN A 186 38.74 32.46 -6.64
C ASN A 186 38.03 32.94 -5.37
N LEU A 187 37.69 32.03 -4.45
CA LEU A 187 36.98 32.31 -3.20
C LEU A 187 35.54 32.77 -3.40
N GLU A 188 34.94 32.42 -4.53
CA GLU A 188 33.53 32.67 -4.83
C GLU A 188 32.68 31.47 -4.41
N ILE A 189 31.49 31.76 -3.87
CA ILE A 189 30.51 30.73 -3.53
C ILE A 189 29.89 30.21 -4.83
N VAL A 190 30.09 28.93 -5.10
CA VAL A 190 29.56 28.24 -6.30
C VAL A 190 28.24 27.55 -5.98
N GLU A 191 28.13 27.01 -4.76
CA GLU A 191 26.96 26.24 -4.35
C GLU A 191 26.68 26.48 -2.85
N GLU A 192 25.41 26.63 -2.54
CA GLU A 192 24.92 26.65 -1.16
C GLU A 192 23.74 25.68 -1.02
N SER A 193 23.80 24.80 -0.03
CA SER A 193 22.71 23.90 0.35
C SER A 193 22.39 24.12 1.82
N LYS A 194 21.12 23.99 2.22
CA LYS A 194 20.72 24.17 3.61
C LYS A 194 19.68 23.15 4.04
N THR A 195 19.78 22.72 5.30
CA THR A 195 18.80 21.83 5.92
C THR A 195 18.52 22.23 7.36
N ASN A 196 17.29 22.02 7.80
CA ASN A 196 16.90 22.27 9.19
C ASN A 196 17.27 21.05 10.05
N ILE A 197 18.06 21.29 11.08
CA ILE A 197 18.46 20.28 12.04
C ILE A 197 17.78 20.58 13.38
N ARG A 198 16.82 19.74 13.74
CA ARG A 198 16.06 19.87 15.00
C ARG A 198 16.89 19.51 16.24
N LYS A 199 17.94 18.70 16.08
CA LYS A 199 18.79 18.22 17.18
C LYS A 199 20.10 18.98 17.23
N LYS A 200 20.66 19.15 18.42
CA LYS A 200 21.98 19.77 18.60
C LYS A 200 23.03 18.95 17.83
N VAL A 201 23.71 19.60 16.89
CA VAL A 201 24.85 19.05 16.15
C VAL A 201 26.06 19.84 16.55
N SER A 202 27.17 19.13 16.76
CA SER A 202 28.41 19.76 17.18
C SER A 202 29.53 19.50 16.18
N ARG A 203 29.56 18.35 15.52
CA ARG A 203 30.59 18.01 14.54
C ARG A 203 30.04 17.11 13.44
N ILE A 204 30.74 17.08 12.32
CA ILE A 204 30.62 16.02 11.34
C ILE A 204 31.56 14.90 11.75
N ILE A 205 31.09 13.65 11.66
CA ILE A 205 31.88 12.47 11.92
C ILE A 205 32.94 12.34 10.82
N PRO A 206 34.22 12.16 11.18
CA PRO A 206 35.29 11.99 10.20
C PRO A 206 35.06 10.76 9.29
N GLY A 207 35.43 10.93 8.01
CA GLY A 207 35.35 9.90 6.98
C GLY A 207 34.17 10.09 6.01
N GLU A 208 34.17 9.28 4.96
CA GLU A 208 33.17 9.31 3.89
C GLU A 208 32.39 8.00 3.91
N ILE A 209 31.06 8.08 3.94
CA ILE A 209 30.22 6.92 3.63
C ILE A 209 29.91 6.97 2.13
N LEU A 210 30.23 5.89 1.43
CA LEU A 210 29.90 5.73 0.02
C LEU A 210 28.82 4.68 -0.14
N ILE A 211 27.65 5.07 -0.63
CA ILE A 211 26.57 4.13 -0.99
C ILE A 211 26.31 4.27 -2.48
N LYS A 212 26.57 3.21 -3.24
CA LYS A 212 26.44 3.20 -4.72
C LYS A 212 27.20 4.34 -5.41
N GLY A 213 28.37 4.71 -4.88
CA GLY A 213 29.20 5.81 -5.41
C GLY A 213 28.78 7.21 -4.97
N GLN A 214 27.65 7.37 -4.27
CA GLN A 214 27.23 8.65 -3.70
C GLN A 214 27.84 8.84 -2.31
N ARG A 215 28.30 10.06 -2.01
CA ARG A 215 28.87 10.44 -0.71
C ARG A 215 27.76 10.85 0.25
N TYR A 216 27.94 10.48 1.52
CA TYR A 216 27.03 10.84 2.59
C TYR A 216 27.78 11.46 3.76
N ILE A 217 27.13 12.45 4.36
CA ILE A 217 27.62 13.23 5.48
C ILE A 217 26.98 12.67 6.75
N VAL A 218 27.80 12.25 7.71
CA VAL A 218 27.31 11.74 8.98
C VAL A 218 27.55 12.76 10.08
N LEU A 219 26.48 13.18 10.74
CA LEU A 219 26.55 14.12 11.85
C LEU A 219 26.71 13.37 13.19
N ASP A 220 27.27 14.03 14.20
CA ASP A 220 27.49 13.44 15.53
C ASP A 220 26.22 13.09 16.31
N ASN A 221 25.07 13.51 15.81
CA ASN A 221 23.75 13.10 16.30
C ASN A 221 23.13 11.94 15.48
N MET A 222 23.92 11.27 14.63
CA MET A 222 23.55 10.15 13.77
C MET A 222 22.56 10.46 12.66
N MET A 223 22.43 11.73 12.28
CA MET A 223 21.78 12.08 11.04
C MET A 223 22.73 11.83 9.87
N ILE A 224 22.22 11.15 8.84
CA ILE A 224 22.94 10.89 7.60
C ILE A 224 22.26 11.69 6.52
N LEU A 225 23.05 12.56 5.92
CA LEU A 225 22.61 13.45 4.87
C LEU A 225 23.26 13.04 3.56
N ASP A 226 22.52 13.17 2.45
CA ASP A 226 23.14 13.12 1.13
C ASP A 226 23.95 14.39 0.87
N ASP A 227 24.62 14.44 -0.28
CA ASP A 227 25.35 15.64 -0.69
C ASP A 227 24.45 16.90 -0.63
N ASN A 228 23.19 16.83 -1.05
CA ASN A 228 22.29 18.00 -1.04
C ASN A 228 21.72 18.35 0.35
N LEU A 229 22.26 17.77 1.43
CA LEU A 229 21.78 17.88 2.81
C LEU A 229 20.36 17.35 3.05
N ASN A 230 19.83 16.50 2.17
CA ASN A 230 18.58 15.80 2.42
C ASN A 230 18.79 14.70 3.44
N LEU A 231 17.84 14.55 4.36
CA LEU A 231 17.89 13.51 5.36
C LEU A 231 17.65 12.14 4.71
N VAL A 232 18.66 11.28 4.75
CA VAL A 232 18.62 9.92 4.21
C VAL A 232 18.26 8.93 5.30
N SER A 233 18.84 9.10 6.49
CA SER A 233 18.61 8.22 7.63
C SER A 233 18.89 8.92 8.96
N THR A 234 18.34 8.37 10.02
CA THR A 234 18.64 8.74 11.40
C THR A 234 18.86 7.47 12.20
N ALA A 235 20.01 7.32 12.85
CA ALA A 235 20.11 6.34 13.93
C ALA A 235 19.65 6.97 15.25
N VAL A 236 18.97 6.20 16.10
CA VAL A 236 18.35 6.72 17.34
C VAL A 236 19.30 6.61 18.55
N LYS A 237 20.55 6.15 18.37
CA LYS A 237 21.44 5.83 19.50
C LYS A 237 22.46 6.92 19.82
N SER A 238 22.76 7.08 21.11
CA SER A 238 23.94 7.79 21.61
C SER A 238 25.17 6.93 21.34
N ILE A 239 26.13 7.43 20.57
CA ILE A 239 27.32 6.65 20.21
C ILE A 239 28.60 7.41 20.53
N SER A 240 29.67 6.68 20.78
CA SER A 240 31.03 7.21 20.88
C SER A 240 31.93 6.64 19.79
N SER A 241 33.00 7.39 19.50
CA SER A 241 34.06 7.02 18.56
C SER A 241 33.58 6.50 17.19
N PRO A 242 32.64 7.19 16.51
CA PRO A 242 32.17 6.74 15.21
C PRO A 242 33.28 6.77 14.16
N GLN A 243 33.36 5.68 13.40
CA GLN A 243 34.20 5.56 12.21
C GLN A 243 33.37 5.03 11.05
N THR A 244 33.68 5.52 9.85
CA THR A 244 33.02 5.08 8.62
C THR A 244 33.94 4.16 7.84
N TYR A 245 33.39 3.07 7.30
CA TYR A 245 34.09 2.11 6.44
C TYR A 245 33.12 1.59 5.39
N ASP A 246 33.37 1.90 4.12
CA ASP A 246 32.44 1.65 2.99
C ASP A 246 31.03 2.19 3.25
N ASN A 247 30.05 1.30 3.38
CA ASN A 247 28.65 1.58 3.68
C ASN A 247 28.29 1.31 5.15
N LYS A 248 29.29 1.23 6.03
CA LYS A 248 29.11 0.91 7.46
C LYS A 248 29.56 2.06 8.34
N LEU A 249 28.80 2.33 9.38
CA LEU A 249 29.22 3.11 10.54
C LEU A 249 29.56 2.13 11.66
N ILE A 250 30.81 2.14 12.08
CA ILE A 250 31.34 1.38 13.20
C ILE A 250 31.40 2.33 14.39
N PHE A 251 30.86 1.93 15.53
CA PHE A 251 30.81 2.78 16.72
C PHE A 251 30.71 1.98 18.02
N ILE A 252 30.97 2.64 19.14
CA ILE A 252 30.70 2.07 20.47
C ILE A 252 29.33 2.60 20.92
N ASP A 253 28.41 1.68 21.20
CA ASP A 253 27.10 2.01 21.78
C ASP A 253 27.30 2.40 23.25
N ASN A 254 27.05 3.67 23.59
CA ASN A 254 27.29 4.18 24.94
C ASN A 254 26.36 3.55 26.00
N GLU A 255 25.25 2.94 25.58
CA GLU A 255 24.34 2.28 26.54
C GLU A 255 24.87 0.92 26.99
N ASN A 256 25.70 0.27 26.17
CA ASN A 256 26.09 -1.13 26.38
C ASN A 256 27.61 -1.37 26.27
N ASP A 257 28.40 -0.33 26.00
CA ASP A 257 29.84 -0.37 25.73
C ASP A 257 30.26 -1.44 24.70
N LYS A 258 29.37 -1.72 23.74
CA LYS A 258 29.59 -2.72 22.70
C LYS A 258 29.88 -2.08 21.36
N LEU A 259 30.88 -2.65 20.69
CA LEU A 259 31.13 -2.38 19.27
C LEU A 259 29.88 -2.75 18.47
N SER A 260 29.32 -1.77 17.79
CA SER A 260 28.14 -1.88 16.95
C SER A 260 28.48 -1.45 15.53
N ILE A 261 27.87 -2.14 14.56
CA ILE A 261 28.05 -1.85 13.14
C ILE A 261 26.67 -1.58 12.54
N ALA A 262 26.42 -0.34 12.15
CA ALA A 262 25.24 0.01 11.35
C ALA A 262 25.62 -0.05 9.88
N SER A 263 24.98 -0.93 9.11
CA SER A 263 25.11 -0.96 7.65
C SER A 263 24.01 -0.09 7.03
N PHE A 264 24.39 0.86 6.19
CA PHE A 264 23.44 1.69 5.46
C PHE A 264 23.08 1.01 4.15
N ASN A 265 21.98 0.29 4.17
CA ASN A 265 21.34 -0.18 2.96
C ASN A 265 20.36 0.90 2.49
N THR A 266 20.41 1.27 1.22
CA THR A 266 19.34 2.02 0.54
C THR A 266 18.12 1.11 0.40
N LYS A 267 17.44 0.83 1.51
CA LYS A 267 16.12 0.21 1.50
C LYS A 267 15.10 1.34 1.37
N THR A 268 14.80 1.72 0.14
CA THR A 268 13.43 2.14 -0.21
C THR A 268 12.56 0.89 -0.18
N GLU A 269 12.40 0.29 1.00
CA GLU A 269 11.38 -0.73 1.19
C GLU A 269 10.07 0.02 1.35
N LEU A 270 9.33 0.12 0.24
CA LEU A 270 7.91 0.40 0.29
C LEU A 270 7.31 -0.51 1.36
N ASN A 271 6.75 0.08 2.41
CA ASN A 271 6.17 -0.69 3.50
C ASN A 271 5.11 -1.62 2.89
N PRO A 272 5.29 -2.95 2.95
CA PRO A 272 4.34 -3.88 2.34
C PRO A 272 2.94 -3.68 2.91
N TRP A 273 2.81 -3.25 4.16
CA TRP A 273 1.53 -2.90 4.78
C TRP A 273 0.88 -1.66 4.18
N ALA A 274 1.65 -0.68 3.72
CA ALA A 274 1.09 0.50 3.04
C ALA A 274 0.53 0.13 1.66
N ILE A 275 1.20 -0.78 0.93
CA ILE A 275 0.69 -1.33 -0.33
C ILE A 275 -0.59 -2.15 -0.08
N VAL A 276 -0.60 -2.98 0.96
CA VAL A 276 -1.78 -3.77 1.35
C VAL A 276 -2.95 -2.87 1.74
N LEU A 277 -2.71 -1.81 2.52
CA LEU A 277 -3.74 -0.84 2.90
C LEU A 277 -4.30 -0.10 1.68
N LEU A 278 -3.45 0.36 0.76
CA LEU A 278 -3.88 1.00 -0.48
C LEU A 278 -4.74 0.06 -1.33
N LEU A 279 -4.31 -1.19 -1.49
CA LEU A 279 -5.08 -2.21 -2.21
C LEU A 279 -6.43 -2.48 -1.54
N LEU A 280 -6.46 -2.54 -0.21
CA LEU A 280 -7.68 -2.73 0.56
C LEU A 280 -8.63 -1.55 0.41
N GLU A 281 -8.12 -0.32 0.41
CA GLU A 281 -8.90 0.90 0.20
C GLU A 281 -9.51 0.96 -1.21
N ILE A 282 -8.74 0.57 -2.23
CA ILE A 282 -9.23 0.44 -3.62
C ILE A 282 -10.33 -0.62 -3.71
N ILE A 283 -10.16 -1.77 -3.05
CA ILE A 283 -11.18 -2.84 -3.03
C ILE A 283 -12.45 -2.36 -2.33
N LEU A 284 -12.35 -1.70 -1.18
CA LEU A 284 -13.49 -1.14 -0.46
C LEU A 284 -14.23 -0.08 -1.29
N PHE A 285 -13.49 0.78 -1.99
CA PHE A 285 -14.07 1.77 -2.89
C PHE A 285 -14.85 1.10 -4.03
N LEU A 286 -14.30 0.08 -4.67
CA LEU A 286 -14.98 -0.69 -5.71
C LEU A 286 -16.24 -1.39 -5.19
N ILE A 287 -16.19 -1.97 -3.99
CA ILE A 287 -17.36 -2.59 -3.34
C ILE A 287 -18.43 -1.53 -3.07
N SER A 288 -18.07 -0.37 -2.52
CA SER A 288 -19.03 0.69 -2.20
C SER A 288 -19.72 1.24 -3.45
N LEU A 289 -18.99 1.46 -4.54
CA LEU A 289 -19.56 1.82 -5.85
C LEU A 289 -20.56 0.76 -6.30
N LEU A 290 -20.18 -0.52 -6.24
CA LEU A 290 -21.02 -1.64 -6.66
C LEU A 290 -22.32 -1.72 -5.82
N VAL A 291 -22.24 -1.51 -4.50
CA VAL A 291 -23.40 -1.47 -3.60
C VAL A 291 -24.32 -0.29 -3.93
N VAL A 292 -23.78 0.92 -4.09
CA VAL A 292 -24.58 2.11 -4.44
C VAL A 292 -25.32 1.92 -5.76
N TYR A 293 -24.69 1.30 -6.76
CA TYR A 293 -25.30 1.08 -8.08
C TYR A 293 -26.26 -0.11 -8.13
N LEU A 294 -26.08 -1.15 -7.31
CA LEU A 294 -27.07 -2.23 -7.17
C LEU A 294 -28.33 -1.78 -6.42
N ILE A 295 -28.19 -0.90 -5.43
CA ILE A 295 -29.29 -0.44 -4.58
C ILE A 295 -30.10 0.67 -5.29
N LYS A 296 -29.45 1.56 -6.04
CA LYS A 296 -30.13 2.58 -6.86
C LYS A 296 -30.64 1.97 -8.16
N LEU A 297 -31.62 1.08 -8.06
CA LEU A 297 -32.54 0.92 -9.18
C LEU A 297 -33.22 2.26 -9.42
N PRO A 298 -33.42 2.67 -10.68
CA PRO A 298 -34.35 3.75 -10.93
C PRO A 298 -35.70 3.30 -10.35
N TYR A 299 -36.16 4.03 -9.32
CA TYR A 299 -37.51 3.98 -8.78
C TYR A 299 -38.48 4.50 -9.85
N ASN A 300 -38.50 3.86 -11.02
CA ASN A 300 -39.38 4.24 -12.11
C ASN A 300 -40.70 3.52 -11.87
N SER A 301 -41.74 4.36 -11.74
CA SER A 301 -43.17 4.10 -11.63
C SER A 301 -43.63 2.90 -10.79
N ALA A 302 -44.40 3.19 -9.75
CA ALA A 302 -45.03 2.18 -8.90
C ALA A 302 -45.90 1.19 -9.68
N ASN A 303 -46.40 1.52 -10.87
CA ASN A 303 -47.58 0.85 -11.46
C ASN A 303 -47.29 -0.29 -12.47
N HIS A 304 -46.02 -0.65 -12.69
CA HIS A 304 -45.61 -1.58 -13.76
C HIS A 304 -44.68 -2.68 -13.24
N SER A 305 -44.63 -3.80 -13.96
CA SER A 305 -43.68 -4.89 -13.69
C SER A 305 -42.46 -4.76 -14.58
N TYR A 306 -41.28 -5.03 -14.02
CA TYR A 306 -40.00 -4.87 -14.70
C TYR A 306 -39.21 -6.17 -14.72
N PHE A 307 -38.61 -6.51 -15.85
CA PHE A 307 -37.60 -7.55 -15.97
C PHE A 307 -36.21 -6.91 -16.03
N VAL A 308 -35.31 -7.38 -15.19
CA VAL A 308 -34.01 -6.76 -15.00
C VAL A 308 -32.92 -7.79 -15.27
N ILE A 309 -32.03 -7.49 -16.20
CA ILE A 309 -30.87 -8.33 -16.54
C ILE A 309 -29.61 -7.64 -16.05
N TYR A 310 -28.79 -8.40 -15.34
CA TYR A 310 -27.46 -8.09 -14.89
C TYR A 310 -26.48 -9.02 -15.59
N GLY A 311 -25.36 -8.50 -16.08
CA GLY A 311 -24.29 -9.29 -16.66
C GLY A 311 -22.97 -8.95 -15.96
N PHE A 312 -22.37 -9.90 -15.27
CA PHE A 312 -21.07 -9.78 -14.64
C PHE A 312 -20.00 -10.40 -15.54
N LEU A 313 -18.91 -9.66 -15.77
CA LEU A 313 -17.73 -10.09 -16.55
C LEU A 313 -18.06 -10.60 -17.97
N GLY A 314 -19.22 -10.20 -18.52
CA GLY A 314 -19.72 -10.68 -19.82
C GLY A 314 -20.03 -12.18 -19.89
N LYS A 315 -20.02 -12.90 -18.75
CA LYS A 315 -20.19 -14.36 -18.71
C LYS A 315 -21.26 -14.82 -17.74
N LEU A 316 -21.48 -14.12 -16.63
CA LEU A 316 -22.47 -14.51 -15.63
C LEU A 316 -23.65 -13.54 -15.67
N TYR A 317 -24.78 -14.03 -16.12
CA TYR A 317 -26.00 -13.25 -16.21
C TYR A 317 -26.94 -13.61 -15.06
N TYR A 318 -27.39 -12.58 -14.34
CA TYR A 318 -28.41 -12.69 -13.30
C TYR A 318 -29.63 -11.92 -13.78
N TRP A 319 -30.82 -12.50 -13.64
CA TRP A 319 -32.04 -11.77 -13.94
C TRP A 319 -33.02 -11.85 -12.79
N GLN A 320 -33.87 -10.83 -12.71
CA GLN A 320 -34.94 -10.75 -11.71
C GLN A 320 -36.13 -10.01 -12.29
N ILE A 321 -37.31 -10.35 -11.80
CA ILE A 321 -38.55 -9.64 -12.08
C ILE A 321 -38.92 -8.84 -10.83
N LYS A 322 -39.31 -7.58 -11.02
CA LYS A 322 -39.78 -6.68 -9.98
C LYS A 322 -41.22 -6.32 -10.24
N GLY A 323 -42.06 -6.45 -9.21
CA GLY A 323 -43.47 -6.05 -9.27
C GLY A 323 -43.68 -4.58 -9.01
N ASP A 324 -44.95 -4.17 -9.17
CA ASP A 324 -45.50 -2.90 -8.67
C ASP A 324 -45.15 -2.71 -7.19
N ALA A 325 -44.90 -1.46 -6.77
CA ALA A 325 -44.54 -1.09 -5.39
C ALA A 325 -45.51 -1.63 -4.32
N ARG A 326 -46.75 -1.98 -4.69
CA ARG A 326 -47.77 -2.56 -3.80
C ARG A 326 -47.68 -4.08 -3.65
N HIS A 327 -46.91 -4.78 -4.48
CA HIS A 327 -46.81 -6.26 -4.45
C HIS A 327 -45.35 -6.73 -4.56
N TYR A 328 -44.77 -7.13 -3.43
CA TYR A 328 -43.40 -7.64 -3.39
C TYR A 328 -43.37 -9.13 -3.78
N TYR A 329 -43.11 -9.43 -5.05
CA TYR A 329 -42.91 -10.82 -5.46
C TYR A 329 -41.51 -11.31 -5.06
N LYS A 330 -41.41 -12.31 -4.19
CA LYS A 330 -40.19 -13.11 -4.04
C LYS A 330 -40.07 -14.05 -5.25
N LEU A 331 -39.52 -13.55 -6.35
CA LEU A 331 -39.32 -14.33 -7.57
C LEU A 331 -37.96 -15.04 -7.55
N PRO A 332 -37.84 -16.23 -8.20
CA PRO A 332 -36.61 -17.00 -8.23
C PRO A 332 -35.50 -16.21 -8.91
N LYS A 333 -34.37 -16.13 -8.22
CA LYS A 333 -33.13 -15.55 -8.71
C LYS A 333 -32.39 -16.62 -9.50
N ILE A 334 -32.20 -16.43 -10.80
CA ILE A 334 -31.50 -17.41 -11.63
C ILE A 334 -30.23 -16.82 -12.20
N PHE A 335 -29.14 -17.56 -12.05
CA PHE A 335 -27.84 -17.28 -12.66
C PHE A 335 -27.69 -18.17 -13.89
N ALA A 336 -27.29 -17.58 -15.02
CA ALA A 336 -27.05 -18.27 -16.27
C ALA A 336 -25.71 -17.81 -16.88
N PHE A 337 -24.97 -18.73 -17.50
CA PHE A 337 -23.72 -18.39 -18.19
C PHE A 337 -23.93 -17.81 -19.60
N ASN A 338 -25.19 -17.72 -20.04
CA ASN A 338 -25.55 -17.25 -21.37
C ASN A 338 -26.73 -16.26 -21.28
N VAL A 339 -26.53 -15.07 -21.85
CA VAL A 339 -27.54 -14.01 -21.85
C VAL A 339 -28.80 -14.40 -22.63
N LYS A 340 -28.69 -15.29 -23.63
CA LYS A 340 -29.83 -15.75 -24.43
C LYS A 340 -30.94 -16.31 -23.56
N VAL A 341 -30.61 -17.09 -22.53
CA VAL A 341 -31.57 -17.66 -21.58
C VAL A 341 -32.40 -16.56 -20.90
N GLY A 342 -31.79 -15.44 -20.55
CA GLY A 342 -32.51 -14.30 -19.96
C GLY A 342 -33.45 -13.62 -20.96
N TYR A 343 -33.06 -13.52 -22.23
CA TYR A 343 -33.90 -12.96 -23.29
C TYR A 343 -35.03 -13.91 -23.70
N ASP A 344 -34.76 -15.21 -23.80
CA ASP A 344 -35.77 -16.23 -24.10
C ASP A 344 -36.90 -16.18 -23.05
N ILE A 345 -36.53 -16.08 -21.77
CA ILE A 345 -37.48 -15.90 -20.66
C ILE A 345 -38.22 -14.55 -20.75
N LEU A 346 -37.53 -13.45 -21.11
CA LEU A 346 -38.18 -12.16 -21.32
C LEU A 346 -39.26 -12.23 -22.42
N HIS A 347 -38.96 -12.92 -23.54
CA HIS A 347 -39.87 -13.11 -24.65
C HIS A 347 -41.02 -14.07 -24.32
N GLU A 348 -40.77 -15.12 -23.53
CA GLU A 348 -41.82 -16.00 -23.01
C GLU A 348 -42.78 -15.25 -22.08
N LEU A 349 -42.23 -14.40 -21.21
CA LEU A 349 -43.01 -13.65 -20.24
C LEU A 349 -43.83 -12.57 -20.92
N SER A 350 -43.26 -11.79 -21.84
CA SER A 350 -43.92 -10.66 -22.48
C SER A 350 -43.58 -10.55 -23.96
N LYS A 351 -44.58 -10.81 -24.80
CA LYS A 351 -44.49 -10.61 -26.27
C LYS A 351 -44.22 -9.14 -26.62
N GLU A 352 -44.73 -8.21 -25.81
CA GLU A 352 -44.48 -6.78 -25.93
C GLU A 352 -43.71 -6.31 -24.68
N HIS A 353 -42.41 -6.02 -24.82
CA HIS A 353 -41.60 -5.47 -23.73
C HIS A 353 -40.82 -4.26 -24.23
N ARG A 354 -40.56 -3.30 -23.32
CA ARG A 354 -39.87 -2.05 -23.67
C ARG A 354 -38.62 -1.88 -22.81
N LEU A 355 -37.46 -1.68 -23.44
CA LEU A 355 -36.24 -1.30 -22.71
C LEU A 355 -36.41 0.13 -22.17
N ILE A 356 -36.39 0.28 -20.85
CA ILE A 356 -36.48 1.60 -20.19
C ILE A 356 -35.08 2.10 -19.81
N TYR A 357 -34.17 1.19 -19.47
CA TYR A 357 -32.86 1.57 -18.94
C TYR A 357 -31.76 0.59 -19.34
N SER A 358 -30.59 1.09 -19.72
CA SER A 358 -29.41 0.29 -20.03
C SER A 358 -28.14 1.01 -19.60
N GLN A 359 -27.25 0.31 -18.89
CA GLN A 359 -25.92 0.79 -18.53
C GLN A 359 -24.89 -0.31 -18.75
N ASN A 360 -23.72 0.06 -19.26
CA ASN A 360 -22.58 -0.84 -19.45
C ASN A 360 -21.37 -0.29 -18.69
N TYR A 361 -20.77 -1.13 -17.87
CA TYR A 361 -19.54 -0.88 -17.12
C TYR A 361 -18.53 -2.00 -17.43
N ILE A 362 -17.25 -1.73 -17.17
CA ILE A 362 -16.12 -2.62 -17.53
C ILE A 362 -16.35 -4.08 -17.13
N LEU A 363 -16.90 -4.34 -15.94
CA LEU A 363 -17.16 -5.69 -15.43
C LEU A 363 -18.66 -5.99 -15.26
N PHE A 364 -19.54 -5.06 -15.62
CA PHE A 364 -20.95 -5.14 -15.26
C PHE A 364 -21.87 -4.45 -16.28
N ASN A 365 -22.81 -5.19 -16.85
CA ASN A 365 -23.84 -4.67 -17.74
C ASN A 365 -25.21 -4.82 -17.07
N TYR A 366 -26.08 -3.85 -17.30
CA TYR A 366 -27.37 -3.75 -16.63
C TYR A 366 -28.43 -3.26 -17.60
N LYS A 367 -29.57 -3.98 -17.69
CA LYS A 367 -30.71 -3.59 -18.52
C LYS A 367 -32.03 -3.82 -17.81
N VAL A 368 -32.97 -2.90 -17.99
CA VAL A 368 -34.33 -2.94 -17.41
C VAL A 368 -35.37 -2.86 -18.51
N TYR A 369 -36.25 -3.85 -18.54
CA TYR A 369 -37.37 -3.98 -19.47
C TYR A 369 -38.69 -3.86 -18.71
N GLU A 370 -39.64 -3.15 -19.28
CA GLU A 370 -41.04 -3.12 -18.86
C GLU A 370 -41.79 -4.32 -19.44
N LEU A 371 -42.63 -4.98 -18.63
CA LEU A 371 -43.45 -6.13 -19.05
C LEU A 371 -44.94 -5.72 -19.14
N SER A 372 -45.61 -6.05 -20.23
CA SER A 372 -47.03 -5.74 -20.45
C SER A 372 -48.00 -6.83 -19.94
N THR A 373 -47.57 -8.08 -19.89
CA THR A 373 -48.40 -9.30 -19.73
C THR A 373 -48.68 -9.75 -18.29
N LEU A 374 -47.93 -9.28 -17.29
CA LEU A 374 -48.02 -9.82 -15.91
C LEU A 374 -49.30 -9.43 -15.17
N LYS A 375 -50.02 -8.40 -15.64
CA LYS A 375 -51.38 -8.07 -15.18
C LYS A 375 -52.39 -9.18 -15.50
N SER A 376 -52.24 -9.88 -16.63
CA SER A 376 -53.20 -10.91 -17.09
C SER A 376 -53.13 -12.19 -16.27
N LEU A 377 -51.93 -12.60 -15.84
CA LEU A 377 -51.73 -13.77 -14.98
C LEU A 377 -52.26 -13.53 -13.55
N GLN A 378 -52.15 -12.32 -13.02
CA GLN A 378 -52.74 -11.95 -11.73
C GLN A 378 -54.27 -11.94 -11.79
N ILE A 379 -54.85 -11.47 -12.89
CA ILE A 379 -56.30 -11.55 -13.13
C ILE A 379 -56.76 -13.01 -13.16
N ILE A 380 -56.03 -13.91 -13.83
CA ILE A 380 -56.32 -15.35 -13.82
C ILE A 380 -56.16 -15.94 -12.40
N GLN A 381 -55.16 -15.52 -11.63
CA GLN A 381 -54.94 -16.00 -10.25
C GLN A 381 -56.10 -15.62 -9.31
N VAL A 382 -56.57 -14.38 -9.40
CA VAL A 382 -57.72 -13.88 -8.63
C VAL A 382 -58.99 -14.62 -9.07
N LEU A 383 -59.24 -14.70 -10.38
CA LEU A 383 -60.39 -15.44 -10.91
C LEU A 383 -60.39 -16.92 -10.51
N THR A 384 -59.23 -17.58 -10.49
CA THR A 384 -59.12 -19.01 -10.13
C THR A 384 -59.31 -19.22 -8.63
N HIS A 385 -58.81 -18.32 -7.79
CA HIS A 385 -59.00 -18.36 -6.35
C HIS A 385 -60.49 -18.20 -6.00
N ASP A 386 -61.16 -17.23 -6.63
CA ASP A 386 -62.57 -16.95 -6.37
C ASP A 386 -63.45 -18.10 -6.91
N LEU A 387 -63.18 -18.60 -8.12
CA LEU A 387 -63.82 -19.80 -8.66
C LEU A 387 -63.68 -21.01 -7.73
N LYS A 388 -62.49 -21.26 -7.19
CA LYS A 388 -62.25 -22.40 -6.29
C LYS A 388 -63.10 -22.31 -5.02
N ASN A 389 -63.24 -21.12 -4.45
CA ASN A 389 -64.04 -20.90 -3.26
C ASN A 389 -65.54 -21.08 -3.53
N ASP A 390 -66.03 -20.53 -4.65
CA ASP A 390 -67.44 -20.65 -5.04
C ASP A 390 -67.82 -22.11 -5.34
N ILE A 391 -66.95 -22.85 -6.04
CA ILE A 391 -67.17 -24.28 -6.33
C ILE A 391 -67.16 -25.11 -5.04
N LEU A 392 -66.26 -24.82 -4.09
CA LEU A 392 -66.21 -25.53 -2.81
C LEU A 392 -67.49 -25.30 -2.02
N LEU A 393 -68.02 -24.07 -2.03
CA LEU A 393 -69.22 -23.70 -1.34
C LEU A 393 -70.46 -24.36 -1.96
N HIS A 394 -70.54 -24.40 -3.28
CA HIS A 394 -71.56 -25.18 -4.00
C HIS A 394 -71.45 -26.68 -3.72
N LYS A 395 -70.24 -27.25 -3.67
CA LYS A 395 -70.04 -28.66 -3.34
C LYS A 395 -70.59 -28.99 -1.95
N ILE A 396 -70.36 -28.14 -0.94
CA ILE A 396 -70.90 -28.34 0.41
C ILE A 396 -72.43 -28.28 0.40
N GLN A 397 -73.02 -27.31 -0.31
CA GLN A 397 -74.47 -27.17 -0.43
C GLN A 397 -75.12 -28.39 -1.12
N ILE A 398 -74.52 -28.89 -2.20
CA ILE A 398 -75.00 -30.07 -2.93
C ILE A 398 -74.83 -31.34 -2.09
N GLN A 399 -73.70 -31.50 -1.39
CA GLN A 399 -73.49 -32.64 -0.49
C GLN A 399 -74.53 -32.68 0.64
N ASN A 400 -74.88 -31.53 1.21
CA ASN A 400 -75.92 -31.43 2.21
C ASN A 400 -77.30 -31.79 1.62
N PHE A 401 -77.58 -31.34 0.38
CA PHE A 401 -78.84 -31.65 -0.31
C PHE A 401 -78.97 -33.14 -0.68
N ILE A 402 -77.90 -33.78 -1.16
CA ILE A 402 -77.87 -35.23 -1.46
C ILE A 402 -78.14 -36.04 -0.18
N LYS A 403 -77.49 -35.67 0.93
CA LYS A 403 -77.70 -36.32 2.24
C LYS A 403 -79.14 -36.23 2.74
N GLU A 404 -79.89 -35.20 2.34
CA GLU A 404 -81.26 -34.99 2.80
C GLU A 404 -82.32 -35.64 1.89
N LYS A 405 -82.04 -35.88 0.59
CA LYS A 405 -83.09 -36.26 -0.38
C LYS A 405 -82.77 -37.37 -1.38
N GLU A 406 -81.60 -38.00 -1.35
CA GLU A 406 -81.19 -39.10 -2.29
C GLU A 406 -81.65 -38.86 -3.76
N ASP A 407 -81.31 -37.68 -4.30
CA ASP A 407 -81.68 -37.30 -5.66
C ASP A 407 -80.51 -37.53 -6.64
N LYS A 408 -80.71 -38.41 -7.64
CA LYS A 408 -79.72 -38.71 -8.68
C LYS A 408 -79.27 -37.48 -9.49
N LYS A 409 -80.14 -36.47 -9.66
CA LYS A 409 -79.73 -35.23 -10.33
C LYS A 409 -78.75 -34.42 -9.49
N ALA A 410 -78.86 -34.49 -8.16
CA ALA A 410 -77.91 -33.83 -7.28
C ALA A 410 -76.54 -34.51 -7.32
N GLU A 411 -76.48 -35.84 -7.50
CA GLU A 411 -75.23 -36.57 -7.74
C GLU A 411 -74.53 -36.15 -9.04
N GLU A 412 -75.26 -35.97 -10.14
CA GLU A 412 -74.70 -35.47 -11.41
C GLU A 412 -74.15 -34.03 -11.29
N ILE A 413 -74.85 -33.15 -10.56
CA ILE A 413 -74.37 -31.79 -10.28
C ILE A 413 -73.14 -31.83 -9.38
N MET A 414 -73.08 -32.76 -8.42
CA MET A 414 -71.88 -32.96 -7.58
C MET A 414 -70.68 -33.42 -8.41
N GLN A 415 -70.87 -34.36 -9.33
CA GLN A 415 -69.82 -34.81 -10.24
C GLN A 415 -69.31 -33.66 -11.12
N THR A 416 -70.21 -32.83 -11.64
CA THR A 416 -69.86 -31.64 -12.43
C THR A 416 -69.08 -30.63 -11.59
N ALA A 417 -69.51 -30.38 -10.35
CA ALA A 417 -68.79 -29.48 -9.43
C ALA A 417 -67.40 -30.03 -9.08
N GLU A 418 -67.23 -31.35 -8.96
CA GLU A 418 -65.92 -31.96 -8.76
C GLU A 418 -64.99 -31.79 -9.95
N ASP A 419 -65.50 -31.94 -11.18
CA ASP A 419 -64.71 -31.80 -12.38
C ASP A 419 -64.30 -30.33 -12.63
N ILE A 420 -65.18 -29.37 -12.35
CA ILE A 420 -64.84 -27.94 -12.36
C ILE A 420 -63.83 -27.62 -11.25
N SER A 421 -63.97 -28.21 -10.05
CA SER A 421 -63.00 -28.05 -8.96
C SER A 421 -61.62 -28.58 -9.34
N LYS A 422 -61.54 -29.78 -9.96
CA LYS A 422 -60.30 -30.36 -10.47
C LYS A 422 -59.67 -29.47 -11.54
N ALA A 423 -60.47 -28.91 -12.45
CA ALA A 423 -59.99 -27.97 -13.46
C ALA A 423 -59.46 -26.66 -12.84
N ALA A 424 -60.16 -26.08 -11.86
CA ALA A 424 -59.72 -24.88 -11.14
C ALA A 424 -58.44 -25.13 -10.32
N ILE A 425 -58.32 -26.28 -9.66
CA ILE A 425 -57.10 -26.69 -8.94
C ILE A 425 -55.95 -26.91 -9.93
N MET A 426 -56.20 -27.53 -11.09
CA MET A 426 -55.20 -27.69 -12.13
C MET A 426 -54.71 -26.32 -12.65
N LEU A 427 -55.63 -25.40 -12.95
CA LEU A 427 -55.29 -24.02 -13.34
C LEU A 427 -54.46 -23.31 -12.25
N SER A 428 -54.86 -23.44 -10.98
CA SER A 428 -54.11 -22.88 -9.85
C SER A 428 -52.71 -23.50 -9.70
N ASN A 429 -52.55 -24.80 -9.98
CA ASN A 429 -51.25 -25.47 -9.94
C ASN A 429 -50.35 -25.04 -11.12
N PHE A 430 -50.91 -24.83 -12.31
CA PHE A 430 -50.19 -24.21 -13.44
C PHE A 430 -49.64 -22.83 -13.09
N MET A 431 -50.37 -22.04 -12.29
CA MET A 431 -49.92 -20.73 -11.81
C MET A 431 -48.75 -20.79 -10.81
N HIS A 432 -48.49 -21.96 -10.21
CA HIS A 432 -47.38 -22.20 -9.29
C HIS A 432 -46.20 -22.95 -9.92
N ILE A 433 -46.20 -23.16 -11.24
CA ILE A 433 -45.10 -23.82 -11.98
C ILE A 433 -43.73 -23.20 -11.67
N ASN A 434 -43.65 -21.93 -11.33
CA ASN A 434 -42.39 -21.26 -11.00
C ASN A 434 -41.80 -21.66 -9.62
N LYS A 435 -42.48 -22.50 -8.84
CA LYS A 435 -42.02 -23.06 -7.56
C LYS A 435 -41.88 -24.59 -7.63
N MET A 436 -41.31 -25.12 -8.72
CA MET A 436 -41.05 -26.57 -8.85
C MET A 436 -40.19 -27.07 -7.68
N TYR A 437 -40.71 -28.02 -6.90
CA TYR A 437 -39.93 -28.73 -5.90
C TYR A 437 -39.24 -29.90 -6.61
N LYS A 438 -38.00 -29.68 -7.04
CA LYS A 438 -37.24 -30.70 -7.76
C LYS A 438 -36.60 -31.66 -6.75
N GLU A 439 -36.84 -32.94 -6.96
CA GLU A 439 -36.19 -34.03 -6.22
C GLU A 439 -35.54 -35.00 -7.22
N GLU A 440 -34.51 -35.72 -6.76
CA GLU A 440 -33.89 -36.77 -7.56
C GLU A 440 -34.79 -38.01 -7.54
N ILE A 441 -35.31 -38.39 -8.70
CA ILE A 441 -36.15 -39.58 -8.86
C ILE A 441 -35.46 -40.62 -9.74
N LYS A 442 -35.51 -41.88 -9.33
CA LYS A 442 -35.14 -43.01 -10.18
C LYS A 442 -36.32 -43.32 -11.11
N ILE A 443 -36.15 -43.10 -12.42
CA ILE A 443 -37.28 -43.15 -13.36
C ILE A 443 -37.95 -44.52 -13.38
N SER A 444 -37.18 -45.60 -13.20
CA SER A 444 -37.73 -46.96 -13.17
C SER A 444 -38.73 -47.16 -12.03
N HIS A 445 -38.46 -46.61 -10.83
CA HIS A 445 -39.40 -46.70 -9.70
C HIS A 445 -40.62 -45.79 -9.93
N PHE A 446 -40.43 -44.62 -10.52
CA PHE A 446 -41.53 -43.71 -10.82
C PHE A 446 -42.50 -44.31 -11.85
N ILE A 447 -41.99 -44.94 -12.91
CA ILE A 447 -42.81 -45.64 -13.91
C ILE A 447 -43.54 -46.83 -13.28
N GLN A 448 -42.86 -47.67 -12.48
CA GLN A 448 -43.50 -48.80 -11.79
C GLN A 448 -44.67 -48.35 -10.89
N ASN A 449 -44.52 -47.23 -10.18
CA ASN A 449 -45.59 -46.68 -9.36
C ASN A 449 -46.77 -46.17 -10.20
N LEU A 450 -46.50 -45.60 -11.38
CA LEU A 450 -47.54 -45.22 -12.33
C LEU A 450 -48.26 -46.45 -12.89
N GLU A 451 -47.53 -47.48 -13.33
CA GLU A 451 -48.10 -48.74 -13.81
C GLU A 451 -49.04 -49.37 -12.77
N ALA A 452 -48.59 -49.46 -11.51
CA ALA A 452 -49.38 -50.00 -10.41
C ALA A 452 -50.66 -49.17 -10.09
N LEU A 453 -50.63 -47.85 -10.30
CA LEU A 453 -51.80 -46.99 -10.12
C LEU A 453 -52.88 -47.25 -11.18
N TYR A 454 -52.49 -47.63 -12.39
CA TYR A 454 -53.40 -47.80 -13.53
C TYR A 454 -53.87 -49.25 -13.72
N LEU A 455 -53.06 -50.25 -13.35
CA LEU A 455 -53.42 -51.67 -13.49
C LEU A 455 -54.52 -52.15 -12.54
N ASN A 456 -54.91 -51.35 -11.55
CA ASN A 456 -55.89 -51.73 -10.51
C ASN A 456 -57.31 -51.16 -10.74
N ASP A 457 -57.57 -50.51 -11.87
CA ASP A 457 -58.86 -49.87 -12.17
C ASP A 457 -59.35 -50.31 -13.56
N ASP A 458 -60.53 -50.95 -13.60
CA ASP A 458 -61.17 -51.52 -14.80
C ASP A 458 -61.30 -50.50 -15.94
N LYS A 459 -61.28 -49.20 -15.62
CA LYS A 459 -61.29 -48.11 -16.59
C LYS A 459 -60.07 -48.09 -17.53
N TYR A 460 -58.98 -48.77 -17.18
CA TYR A 460 -57.71 -48.74 -17.91
C TYR A 460 -57.35 -50.07 -18.58
N GLU A 461 -58.30 -51.00 -18.77
CA GLU A 461 -58.08 -52.30 -19.43
C GLU A 461 -57.45 -52.18 -20.83
N LEU A 462 -57.72 -51.09 -21.55
CA LEU A 462 -57.19 -50.83 -22.90
C LEU A 462 -55.73 -50.36 -22.93
N LEU A 463 -55.08 -50.27 -21.77
CA LEU A 463 -53.77 -49.66 -21.63
C LEU A 463 -52.67 -50.71 -21.39
N SER A 464 -51.65 -50.69 -22.24
CA SER A 464 -50.44 -51.52 -22.11
C SER A 464 -49.21 -50.66 -21.84
N PHE A 465 -48.43 -51.03 -20.83
CA PHE A 465 -47.19 -50.36 -20.50
C PHE A 465 -45.99 -51.14 -20.99
N GLU A 466 -45.01 -50.43 -21.56
CA GLU A 466 -43.71 -50.99 -21.88
C GLU A 466 -42.60 -50.04 -21.39
N ASN A 467 -41.84 -50.52 -20.41
CA ASN A 467 -40.72 -49.77 -19.85
C ASN A 467 -39.39 -50.25 -20.45
N ARG A 468 -38.76 -49.40 -21.27
CA ARG A 468 -37.43 -49.63 -21.87
C ARG A 468 -36.35 -48.73 -21.25
N CYS A 469 -36.63 -48.07 -20.12
CA CYS A 469 -35.69 -47.21 -19.42
C CYS A 469 -34.96 -47.99 -18.34
N HIS A 470 -33.64 -48.15 -18.48
CA HIS A 470 -32.82 -48.92 -17.55
C HIS A 470 -31.86 -47.96 -16.82
N SER A 471 -32.27 -47.53 -15.61
CA SER A 471 -31.43 -46.94 -14.55
C SER A 471 -31.09 -45.44 -14.56
N LYS A 472 -31.80 -44.58 -15.29
CA LYS A 472 -31.61 -43.11 -15.21
C LYS A 472 -32.26 -42.45 -13.97
N HIS A 473 -31.53 -41.53 -13.34
CA HIS A 473 -32.03 -40.61 -12.32
C HIS A 473 -32.33 -39.26 -12.97
N PHE A 474 -33.44 -38.64 -12.58
CA PHE A 474 -33.87 -37.34 -13.08
C PHE A 474 -34.09 -36.38 -11.92
N TYR A 475 -33.70 -35.12 -12.12
CA TYR A 475 -33.93 -34.06 -11.14
C TYR A 475 -35.14 -33.21 -11.57
N VAL A 476 -36.33 -33.61 -11.11
CA VAL A 476 -37.63 -33.11 -11.59
C VAL A 476 -38.63 -32.96 -10.45
N ASP A 477 -39.71 -32.22 -10.67
CA ASP A 477 -40.85 -32.19 -9.74
C ASP A 477 -41.74 -33.41 -10.01
N LYS A 478 -41.67 -34.39 -9.10
CA LYS A 478 -42.35 -35.69 -9.23
C LYS A 478 -43.86 -35.53 -9.42
N LYS A 479 -44.51 -34.58 -8.72
CA LYS A 479 -45.96 -34.39 -8.78
C LYS A 479 -46.39 -33.79 -10.13
N LEU A 480 -45.65 -32.82 -10.64
CA LEU A 480 -45.95 -32.23 -11.95
C LEU A 480 -45.70 -33.21 -13.09
N LEU A 481 -44.63 -34.01 -13.01
CA LEU A 481 -44.36 -35.07 -13.97
C LEU A 481 -45.47 -36.12 -13.96
N GLU A 482 -45.94 -36.51 -12.79
CA GLU A 482 -47.10 -37.41 -12.63
C GLU A 482 -48.32 -36.81 -13.33
N ILE A 483 -48.70 -35.57 -13.02
CA ILE A 483 -49.85 -34.88 -13.65
C ILE A 483 -49.73 -34.85 -15.17
N ALA A 484 -48.55 -34.52 -15.70
CA ALA A 484 -48.31 -34.46 -17.15
C ALA A 484 -48.53 -35.82 -17.82
N ILE A 485 -47.98 -36.89 -17.24
CA ILE A 485 -48.15 -38.25 -17.77
C ILE A 485 -49.60 -38.70 -17.65
N LYS A 486 -50.27 -38.44 -16.52
CA LYS A 486 -51.70 -38.74 -16.35
C LYS A 486 -52.55 -38.05 -17.41
N ASN A 487 -52.27 -36.79 -17.72
CA ASN A 487 -52.98 -36.04 -18.75
C ASN A 487 -52.73 -36.62 -20.15
N LEU A 488 -51.50 -37.02 -20.47
CA LEU A 488 -51.19 -37.66 -21.76
C LEU A 488 -51.92 -39.01 -21.90
N ILE A 489 -51.92 -39.84 -20.86
CA ILE A 489 -52.64 -41.10 -20.82
C ILE A 489 -54.15 -40.88 -20.98
N ASN A 490 -54.73 -39.98 -20.21
CA ASN A 490 -56.17 -39.67 -20.29
C ASN A 490 -56.57 -39.12 -21.67
N ASN A 491 -55.73 -38.29 -22.28
CA ASN A 491 -55.97 -37.79 -23.63
C ASN A 491 -55.86 -38.91 -24.68
N ALA A 492 -54.91 -39.83 -24.52
CA ALA A 492 -54.78 -40.99 -25.40
C ALA A 492 -55.98 -41.93 -25.27
N LEU A 493 -56.45 -42.21 -24.06
CA LEU A 493 -57.64 -43.05 -23.82
C LEU A 493 -58.91 -42.41 -24.38
N ARG A 494 -59.13 -41.12 -24.14
CA ARG A 494 -60.26 -40.37 -24.75
C ARG A 494 -60.24 -40.37 -26.27
N ALA A 495 -59.05 -40.44 -26.88
CA ALA A 495 -58.93 -40.55 -28.33
C ALA A 495 -59.25 -41.96 -28.86
N VAL A 496 -59.16 -42.98 -28.01
CA VAL A 496 -59.41 -44.40 -28.32
C VAL A 496 -60.84 -44.84 -28.02
N ASP A 497 -61.57 -44.14 -27.15
CA ASP A 497 -62.99 -44.40 -26.77
C ASP A 497 -64.01 -44.43 -27.96
N ASN A 498 -63.57 -44.33 -29.21
CA ASN A 498 -64.41 -44.40 -30.41
C ASN A 498 -64.10 -45.58 -31.38
N VAL A 499 -63.11 -46.45 -31.13
CA VAL A 499 -62.77 -47.63 -31.99
C VAL A 499 -62.07 -48.70 -31.14
N ASP A 500 -62.07 -49.99 -31.54
CA ASP A 500 -61.35 -51.17 -30.95
C ASP A 500 -59.80 -51.01 -30.79
N GLY A 501 -59.33 -49.87 -30.30
CA GLY A 501 -57.93 -49.51 -30.17
C GLY A 501 -57.38 -49.83 -28.77
N PHE A 502 -56.06 -50.00 -28.71
CA PHE A 502 -55.30 -50.12 -27.47
C PHE A 502 -54.34 -48.93 -27.36
N VAL A 503 -54.15 -48.41 -26.15
CA VAL A 503 -53.14 -47.39 -25.87
C VAL A 503 -51.87 -48.09 -25.39
N ARG A 504 -50.77 -47.96 -26.13
CA ARG A 504 -49.44 -48.43 -25.70
C ARG A 504 -48.60 -47.24 -25.23
N VAL A 505 -48.22 -47.25 -23.96
CA VAL A 505 -47.34 -46.25 -23.36
C VAL A 505 -45.92 -46.82 -23.33
N ILE A 506 -45.04 -46.30 -24.18
CA ILE A 506 -43.64 -46.72 -24.27
C ILE A 506 -42.75 -45.68 -23.61
N PHE A 507 -42.10 -46.05 -22.51
CA PHE A 507 -41.02 -45.25 -21.92
C PHE A 507 -39.70 -45.68 -22.56
N LYS A 508 -39.15 -44.84 -23.44
CA LYS A 508 -37.87 -45.09 -24.12
C LYS A 508 -36.87 -43.99 -23.84
N GLU A 509 -35.60 -44.38 -23.81
CA GLU A 509 -34.49 -43.43 -23.80
C GLU A 509 -34.22 -42.97 -25.23
N ASN A 510 -34.23 -41.66 -25.48
CA ASN A 510 -33.60 -41.12 -26.70
C ASN A 510 -32.08 -41.10 -26.45
N ILE A 511 -31.33 -41.85 -27.24
CA ILE A 511 -29.86 -41.85 -27.27
C ILE A 511 -29.37 -40.58 -27.94
#